data_AF-A0A344UBC7-F1
#
_entry.id   AF-A0A344UBC7-F1
#
_cell.length_a   1.000
_cell.length_b   1.000
_cell.length_c   1.000
_cell.angle_alpha   90.00
_cell.angle_beta   90.00
_cell.angle_gamma   90.00
#
_symmetry.space_group_name_H-M   'P 1'
#
loop_
_entity.id
_entity.type
_entity.pdbx_description
1 polymer ?
#
loop_
_entity_poly.entity_id
_entity_poly.type
_entity_poly.pdbx_seq_one_letter_code
_entity_poly.pdbx_strand_id
1 'polypeptide(L)'
;MSSSGATSGSPIDRVAVDGDLRKALAAAGLDHAQAMTTSERGGVKDPDRVNWYGTAKSADAEKALPKIGAALERAGWKQDGERTAADFLSYRKSDWRMVVSRIPGADLQSVSADSSMVQLLASRHGA
;
A
#
# COMPACT_ATOMS: atom_id res chain seq x y z
N MET A 1 -41.57 5.39 5.59
CA MET A 1 -40.39 5.32 6.48
C MET A 1 -39.19 4.99 5.61
N SER A 2 -38.17 5.83 5.70
CA SER A 2 -37.01 5.88 4.80
C SER A 2 -36.21 4.58 4.77
N SER A 3 -35.93 4.07 3.57
CA SER A 3 -34.88 3.08 3.37
C SER A 3 -33.64 3.81 2.86
N SER A 4 -32.61 3.81 3.70
CA SER A 4 -31.32 4.45 3.51
C SER A 4 -30.74 4.14 2.13
N GLY A 5 -30.42 5.21 1.38
CA GLY A 5 -29.58 5.11 0.20
C GLY A 5 -28.22 4.60 0.61
N ALA A 6 -27.90 3.37 0.22
CA ALA A 6 -26.52 2.95 0.12
C ALA A 6 -25.90 3.79 -1.00
N THR A 7 -25.21 4.86 -0.63
CA THR A 7 -24.27 5.51 -1.55
C THR A 7 -23.13 4.52 -1.74
N SER A 8 -23.33 3.54 -2.62
CA SER A 8 -22.24 2.73 -3.16
C SER A 8 -21.35 3.70 -3.92
N GLY A 9 -20.34 4.22 -3.23
CA GLY A 9 -19.29 5.00 -3.87
C GLY A 9 -18.78 4.21 -5.07
N SER A 10 -18.63 4.88 -6.21
CA SER A 10 -18.22 4.23 -7.46
C SER A 10 -17.05 3.28 -7.22
N PRO A 11 -17.07 2.07 -7.81
CA PRO A 11 -15.94 1.15 -7.74
C PRO A 11 -14.68 1.90 -8.15
N ILE A 12 -13.66 1.88 -7.28
CA ILE A 12 -12.37 2.47 -7.67
C ILE A 12 -11.65 1.48 -8.57
N ASP A 13 -11.09 2.01 -9.65
CA ASP A 13 -10.29 1.20 -10.56
C ASP A 13 -8.85 1.03 -10.05
N ARG A 14 -8.14 0.12 -10.70
CA ARG A 14 -6.73 -0.15 -10.43
C ARG A 14 -5.85 1.10 -10.57
N VAL A 15 -6.18 2.01 -11.49
CA VAL A 15 -5.37 3.20 -11.77
C VAL A 15 -5.45 4.19 -10.61
N ALA A 16 -6.63 4.36 -10.03
CA ALA A 16 -6.83 5.15 -8.82
C ALA A 16 -6.04 4.56 -7.64
N VAL A 17 -6.09 3.24 -7.46
CA VAL A 17 -5.31 2.53 -6.42
C VAL A 17 -3.81 2.72 -6.64
N ASP A 18 -3.32 2.53 -7.86
CA ASP A 18 -1.90 2.76 -8.23
C ASP A 18 -1.45 4.19 -7.88
N GLY A 19 -2.28 5.18 -8.22
CA GLY A 19 -2.02 6.58 -7.88
C GLY A 19 -1.96 6.84 -6.37
N ASP A 20 -2.85 6.23 -5.59
CA ASP A 20 -2.87 6.36 -4.13
C ASP A 20 -1.60 5.76 -3.50
N LEU A 21 -1.18 4.57 -3.93
CA LEU A 21 0.02 3.89 -3.41
C LEU A 21 1.29 4.71 -3.71
N ARG A 22 1.44 5.21 -4.93
CA ARG A 22 2.59 6.06 -5.31
C ARG A 22 2.64 7.35 -4.51
N LYS A 23 1.49 8.01 -4.33
CA LYS A 23 1.41 9.23 -3.51
C LYS A 23 1.75 8.95 -2.05
N ALA A 24 1.33 7.81 -1.50
CA ALA A 24 1.63 7.43 -0.13
C ALA A 24 3.13 7.19 0.09
N LEU A 25 3.79 6.48 -0.83
CA LEU A 25 5.25 6.32 -0.82
C LEU A 25 5.97 7.67 -0.94
N ALA A 26 5.56 8.51 -1.88
CA ALA A 26 6.13 9.84 -2.07
C ALA A 26 5.99 10.73 -0.83
N ALA A 27 4.82 10.73 -0.18
CA ALA A 27 4.56 11.48 1.05
C ALA A 27 5.43 11.00 2.22
N ALA A 28 5.90 9.75 2.18
CA ALA A 28 6.80 9.19 3.16
C ALA A 28 8.29 9.45 2.85
N GLY A 29 8.59 10.08 1.71
CA GLY A 29 9.96 10.31 1.23
C GLY A 29 10.64 9.05 0.72
N LEU A 30 9.87 8.01 0.40
CA LEU A 30 10.38 6.79 -0.19
C LEU A 30 10.47 6.95 -1.71
N ASP A 31 11.65 6.68 -2.26
CA ASP A 31 11.86 6.71 -3.70
C ASP A 31 11.14 5.52 -4.35
N HIS A 32 10.06 5.82 -5.08
CA HIS A 32 9.29 4.86 -5.84
C HIS A 32 9.80 4.68 -7.27
N ALA A 33 10.83 5.42 -7.71
CA ALA A 33 11.44 5.21 -9.03
C ALA A 33 12.17 3.88 -9.15
N GLN A 34 12.56 3.27 -8.02
CA GLN A 34 13.08 1.89 -7.96
C GLN A 34 12.01 0.83 -7.70
N ALA A 35 10.75 1.23 -7.58
CA ALA A 35 9.67 0.34 -7.20
C ALA A 35 9.20 -0.49 -8.40
N MET A 36 9.54 -1.77 -8.41
CA MET A 36 8.93 -2.72 -9.34
C MET A 36 7.47 -2.97 -8.97
N THR A 37 6.56 -2.89 -9.94
CA THR A 37 5.23 -3.48 -9.77
C THR A 37 5.34 -4.96 -10.09
N THR A 38 5.14 -5.85 -9.12
CA THR A 38 5.03 -7.30 -9.42
C THR A 38 3.66 -7.68 -9.99
N SER A 39 2.78 -6.69 -10.21
CA SER A 39 1.46 -6.90 -10.81
C SER A 39 1.52 -7.11 -12.33
N GLU A 40 2.70 -7.14 -12.93
CA GLU A 40 2.88 -7.36 -14.37
C GLU A 40 3.30 -8.80 -14.65
N ARG A 41 2.46 -9.55 -15.35
CA ARG A 41 2.80 -10.87 -15.91
C ARG A 41 2.84 -10.75 -17.43
N GLY A 42 4.02 -10.91 -18.02
CA GLY A 42 4.19 -10.82 -19.48
C GLY A 42 3.80 -9.46 -20.08
N GLY A 43 3.99 -8.36 -19.33
CA GLY A 43 3.63 -7.01 -19.75
C GLY A 43 2.16 -6.64 -19.56
N VAL A 44 1.33 -7.58 -19.08
CA VAL A 44 -0.08 -7.33 -18.74
C VAL A 44 -0.19 -7.05 -17.25
N LYS A 45 -0.80 -5.91 -16.92
CA LYS A 45 -1.08 -5.51 -15.55
C LYS A 45 -2.31 -6.25 -15.02
N ASP A 46 -2.15 -6.93 -13.89
CA ASP A 46 -3.24 -7.58 -13.16
C ASP A 46 -4.28 -6.51 -12.74
N PRO A 47 -5.54 -6.60 -13.23
CA PRO A 47 -6.59 -5.61 -12.94
C PRO A 47 -6.97 -5.55 -11.47
N ASP A 48 -6.74 -6.62 -10.71
CA ASP A 48 -7.21 -6.81 -9.34
C ASP A 48 -6.07 -6.75 -8.32
N ARG A 49 -4.84 -6.47 -8.77
CA ARG A 49 -3.67 -6.36 -7.91
C ARG A 49 -2.77 -5.18 -8.26
N VAL A 50 -2.37 -4.42 -7.25
CA VAL A 50 -1.37 -3.37 -7.34
C VAL A 50 -0.34 -3.59 -6.24
N ASN A 51 0.93 -3.57 -6.60
CA ASN A 51 2.01 -3.75 -5.64
C ASN A 51 3.11 -2.73 -5.92
N TRP A 52 3.54 -2.02 -4.89
CA TRP A 52 4.62 -1.05 -4.94
C TRP A 52 5.58 -1.29 -3.77
N TYR A 53 6.85 -0.96 -3.99
CA TYR A 53 7.89 -1.04 -2.96
C TYR A 53 8.57 0.31 -2.81
N GLY A 54 9.17 0.56 -1.65
CA GLY A 54 10.12 1.65 -1.46
C GLY A 54 11.21 1.17 -0.52
N THR A 55 12.46 1.54 -0.79
CA THR A 55 13.60 1.18 0.08
C THR A 55 14.12 2.42 0.78
N ALA A 56 14.43 2.29 2.06
CA ALA A 56 15.08 3.33 2.84
C ALA A 56 15.92 2.71 3.96
N LYS A 57 16.74 3.52 4.65
CA LYS A 57 17.40 3.09 5.88
C LYS A 57 16.34 2.65 6.89
N SER A 58 16.63 1.63 7.70
CA SER A 58 15.63 1.00 8.58
C SER A 58 14.93 1.99 9.54
N ALA A 59 15.68 2.96 10.08
CA ALA A 59 15.14 4.02 10.94
C ALA A 59 14.19 4.98 10.19
N ASP A 60 14.44 5.21 8.90
CA ASP A 60 13.58 6.06 8.07
C ASP A 60 12.34 5.29 7.58
N ALA A 61 12.49 4.00 7.27
CA ALA A 61 11.38 3.12 6.93
C ALA A 61 10.38 2.95 8.09
N GLU A 62 10.87 2.87 9.33
CA GLU A 62 10.01 2.84 10.52
C GLU A 62 9.18 4.13 10.66
N LYS A 63 9.81 5.29 10.40
CA LYS A 63 9.14 6.60 10.38
C LYS A 63 8.24 6.79 9.17
N ALA A 64 8.40 6.00 8.11
CA ALA A 64 7.60 6.07 6.89
C ALA A 64 6.19 5.49 7.11
N LEU A 65 6.04 4.41 7.87
CA LEU A 65 4.75 3.76 8.12
C LEU A 65 3.63 4.71 8.59
N PRO A 66 3.81 5.57 9.63
CA PRO A 66 2.77 6.51 10.03
C PRO A 66 2.48 7.57 8.96
N LYS A 67 3.47 7.98 8.17
CA LYS A 67 3.28 8.94 7.06
C LYS A 67 2.46 8.33 5.92
N ILE A 68 2.76 7.08 5.57
CA ILE A 68 2.01 6.28 4.60
C ILE A 68 0.57 6.15 5.07
N GLY A 69 0.35 5.72 6.32
CA GLY A 69 -0.99 5.59 6.89
C GLY A 69 -1.80 6.88 6.80
N ALA A 70 -1.23 8.01 7.22
CA ALA A 70 -1.89 9.31 7.14
C ALA A 70 -2.18 9.74 5.69
N ALA A 71 -1.32 9.41 4.72
CA ALA A 71 -1.56 9.70 3.31
C ALA A 71 -2.73 8.87 2.75
N LEU A 72 -2.80 7.58 3.12
CA LEU A 72 -3.87 6.67 2.72
C LEU A 72 -5.22 7.08 3.31
N GLU A 73 -5.24 7.46 4.59
CA GLU A 73 -6.45 7.98 5.25
C GLU A 73 -6.98 9.24 4.57
N ARG A 74 -6.10 10.18 4.21
CA ARG A 74 -6.48 11.37 3.41
C ARG A 74 -7.00 11.00 2.02
N ALA A 75 -6.53 9.90 1.44
CA ALA A 75 -7.03 9.37 0.18
C ALA A 75 -8.34 8.56 0.35
N GLY A 76 -8.90 8.48 1.55
CA GLY A 76 -10.17 7.82 1.84
C GLY A 76 -10.06 6.32 2.13
N TRP A 77 -8.85 5.79 2.31
CA TRP A 77 -8.66 4.44 2.83
C TRP A 77 -8.98 4.42 4.32
N LYS A 78 -9.66 3.37 4.77
CA LYS A 78 -9.99 3.16 6.18
C LYS A 78 -9.12 2.07 6.74
N GLN A 79 -8.48 2.30 7.88
CA GLN A 79 -7.70 1.25 8.53
C GLN A 79 -8.61 0.07 8.86
N ASP A 80 -8.15 -1.13 8.52
CA ASP A 80 -8.88 -2.38 8.64
C ASP A 80 -8.14 -3.32 9.60
N GLY A 81 -8.64 -3.40 10.83
CA GLY A 81 -8.03 -4.17 11.91
C GLY A 81 -7.22 -3.30 12.88
N GLU A 82 -6.89 -3.89 14.02
CA GLU A 82 -6.01 -3.29 15.01
C GLU A 82 -4.57 -3.26 14.46
N ARG A 83 -3.78 -2.27 14.87
CA ARG A 83 -2.34 -2.25 14.55
C ARG A 83 -1.66 -3.35 15.38
N THR A 84 -1.69 -4.59 14.91
CA THR A 84 -1.25 -5.73 15.74
C THR A 84 0.27 -5.96 15.72
N ALA A 85 1.02 -5.29 14.85
CA ALA A 85 2.47 -5.24 14.92
C ALA A 85 3.04 -3.90 14.42
N ALA A 86 4.24 -3.54 14.89
CA ALA A 86 4.93 -2.31 14.46
C ALA A 86 5.21 -2.28 12.95
N ASP A 87 5.25 -3.45 12.31
CA ASP A 87 5.73 -3.66 10.95
C ASP A 87 4.64 -3.82 9.88
N PHE A 88 3.35 -3.83 10.25
CA PHE A 88 2.28 -3.91 9.25
C PHE A 88 1.05 -3.06 9.58
N LEU A 89 0.39 -2.59 8.52
CA LEU A 89 -0.89 -1.89 8.56
C LEU A 89 -1.82 -2.47 7.49
N SER A 90 -3.11 -2.56 7.78
CA SER A 90 -4.13 -3.03 6.84
C SER A 90 -5.17 -1.94 6.64
N TYR A 91 -5.64 -1.78 5.40
CA TYR A 91 -6.60 -0.75 4.99
C TYR A 91 -7.62 -1.31 4.01
N ARG A 92 -8.80 -0.69 3.95
CA ARG A 92 -9.86 -0.97 2.98
C ARG A 92 -10.38 0.30 2.32
N LYS A 93 -10.70 0.21 1.04
CA LYS A 93 -11.37 1.26 0.27
C LYS A 93 -12.21 0.61 -0.82
N SER A 94 -13.53 0.79 -0.77
CA SER A 94 -14.48 0.04 -1.59
C SER A 94 -14.25 -1.48 -1.47
N ASP A 95 -14.03 -2.17 -2.57
CA ASP A 95 -13.74 -3.60 -2.72
C ASP A 95 -12.25 -3.95 -2.63
N TRP A 96 -11.37 -2.95 -2.42
CA TRP A 96 -9.94 -3.16 -2.28
C TRP A 96 -9.52 -3.32 -0.83
N ARG A 97 -8.62 -4.27 -0.59
CA ARG A 97 -7.85 -4.40 0.63
C ARG A 97 -6.40 -4.07 0.33
N MET A 98 -5.74 -3.37 1.24
CA MET A 98 -4.33 -3.04 1.14
C MET A 98 -3.61 -3.43 2.41
N VAL A 99 -2.41 -3.97 2.24
CA VAL A 99 -1.46 -4.24 3.31
C VAL A 99 -0.22 -3.41 3.05
N VAL A 100 0.20 -2.67 4.08
CA VAL A 100 1.48 -1.99 4.14
C VAL A 100 2.37 -2.78 5.08
N SER A 101 3.54 -3.21 4.62
CA SER A 101 4.47 -4.01 5.43
C SER A 101 5.88 -3.43 5.34
N ARG A 102 6.61 -3.44 6.45
CA ARG A 102 8.05 -3.20 6.51
C ARG A 102 8.75 -4.55 6.56
N ILE A 103 9.70 -4.76 5.65
CA ILE A 103 10.51 -5.96 5.53
C ILE A 103 11.96 -5.54 5.79
N PRO A 104 12.60 -6.02 6.88
CA PRO A 104 14.00 -5.75 7.15
C PRO A 104 14.88 -6.21 5.98
N GLY A 105 15.88 -5.40 5.62
CA GLY A 105 16.81 -5.74 4.54
C GLY A 105 17.66 -6.97 4.85
N ALA A 106 17.87 -7.28 6.13
CA ALA A 106 18.51 -8.53 6.55
C ALA A 106 17.77 -9.80 6.05
N ASP A 107 16.48 -9.68 5.77
CA ASP A 107 15.64 -10.77 5.25
C ASP A 107 15.59 -10.79 3.70
N LEU A 108 16.26 -9.85 3.03
CA LEU A 108 16.20 -9.62 1.58
C LEU A 108 17.59 -9.69 0.96
N GLN A 109 17.83 -10.64 0.07
CA GLN A 109 19.14 -10.84 -0.59
C GLN A 109 19.62 -9.62 -1.41
N SER A 110 18.71 -8.75 -1.85
CA SER A 110 19.01 -7.60 -2.72
C SER A 110 18.94 -6.24 -2.00
N VAL A 111 18.70 -6.22 -0.69
CA VAL A 111 18.60 -4.99 0.11
C VAL A 111 19.66 -5.03 1.21
N SER A 112 20.34 -3.91 1.45
CA SER A 112 21.35 -3.84 2.51
C SER A 112 20.73 -4.09 3.90
N ALA A 113 21.47 -4.73 4.80
CA ALA A 113 20.98 -5.08 6.14
C ALA A 113 20.64 -3.86 7.02
N ASP A 114 21.23 -2.70 6.74
CA ASP A 114 20.91 -1.41 7.40
C ASP A 114 19.68 -0.71 6.80
N SER A 115 19.11 -1.29 5.74
CA SER A 115 17.94 -0.81 5.03
C SER A 115 16.73 -1.69 5.29
N SER A 116 15.55 -1.17 4.97
CA SER A 116 14.29 -1.89 4.99
C SER A 116 13.52 -1.57 3.72
N MET A 117 12.78 -2.55 3.22
CA MET A 117 11.82 -2.38 2.15
C MET A 117 10.44 -2.16 2.77
N VAL A 118 9.72 -1.16 2.28
CA VAL A 118 8.31 -0.94 2.58
C VAL A 118 7.50 -1.38 1.38
N GLN A 119 6.64 -2.37 1.56
CA GLN A 119 5.73 -2.89 0.54
C GLN A 119 4.34 -2.33 0.76
N LEU A 120 3.69 -1.88 -0.31
CA LEU A 120 2.26 -1.57 -0.35
C LEU A 120 1.62 -2.51 -1.37
N LEU A 121 0.86 -3.48 -0.89
CA LEU A 121 0.13 -4.44 -1.70
C LEU A 121 -1.36 -4.19 -1.56
N ALA A 122 -2.03 -3.84 -2.66
CA ALA A 122 -3.47 -3.76 -2.74
C ALA A 122 -4.01 -4.89 -3.64
N SER A 123 -5.09 -5.53 -3.20
CA SER A 123 -5.82 -6.52 -3.97
C SER A 123 -7.32 -6.36 -3.79
N ARG A 124 -8.08 -6.62 -4.85
CA ARG A 124 -9.54 -6.63 -4.80
C ARG A 124 -10.04 -7.91 -4.11
N HIS A 125 -11.08 -7.79 -3.29
CA HIS A 125 -11.71 -8.91 -2.60
C HIS A 125 -12.44 -9.81 -3.62
N GLY A 126 -12.11 -11.11 -3.67
CA GLY A 126 -12.79 -12.08 -4.55
C GLY A 126 -12.07 -12.39 -5.88
N ALA A 127 -10.82 -11.97 -6.05
CA ALA A 127 -9.91 -12.43 -7.10
C ALA A 127 -9.20 -13.73 -6.71
#